data_AF-D3PMU6-F1
#
_entry.id   AF-D3PMU6-F1
#
_cell.length_a   1.000
_cell.length_b   1.000
_cell.length_c   1.000
_cell.angle_alpha   90.00
_cell.angle_beta   90.00
_cell.angle_gamma   90.00
#
_symmetry.space_group_name_H-M   'P 1'
#
loop_
_entity.id
_entity.type
_entity.pdbx_description
1 polymer ?
#
loop_
_entity_poly.entity_id
_entity_poly.type
_entity_poly.pdbx_seq_one_letter_code
_entity_poly.pdbx_strand_id
1 'polypeptide(L)'
;MNDAVDPSLPRRRIGEVSYVLFLSAPRVVAEGLKARLEVHQIPVHLETPFSLPEAYMGTYTGDVSLWVPEALYHEATLILERDHQGEAS
;
A
#
# COMPACT_ATOMS: atom_id res chain seq x y z
N MET A 1 -6.43 -8.51 -21.15
CA MET A 1 -7.12 -7.51 -20.32
C MET A 1 -7.97 -8.28 -19.31
N ASN A 2 -7.33 -8.79 -18.26
CA ASN A 2 -8.01 -9.25 -17.06
C ASN A 2 -7.27 -8.59 -15.91
N ASP A 3 -7.54 -7.29 -15.81
CA ASP A 3 -7.09 -6.32 -14.80
C ASP A 3 -7.77 -6.55 -13.44
N ALA A 4 -8.34 -7.73 -13.24
CA ALA A 4 -9.12 -8.02 -12.06
C ALA A 4 -8.15 -8.25 -10.89
N VAL A 5 -8.21 -7.34 -9.91
CA VAL A 5 -7.62 -7.53 -8.59
C VAL A 5 -8.01 -8.91 -8.08
N ASP A 6 -7.03 -9.69 -7.61
CA ASP A 6 -7.25 -11.04 -7.12
C ASP A 6 -8.40 -11.04 -6.09
N PRO A 7 -9.49 -11.79 -6.33
CA PRO A 7 -10.65 -11.79 -5.45
C PRO A 7 -10.34 -12.32 -4.05
N SER A 8 -9.27 -13.09 -3.87
CA SER A 8 -8.83 -13.62 -2.58
C SER A 8 -8.15 -12.57 -1.69
N LEU A 9 -7.71 -11.43 -2.26
CA LEU A 9 -7.04 -10.41 -1.48
C LEU A 9 -8.01 -9.74 -0.50
N PRO A 10 -7.56 -9.45 0.74
CA PRO A 10 -8.35 -8.72 1.70
C PRO A 10 -8.81 -7.37 1.16
N ARG A 11 -10.08 -7.05 1.40
CA ARG A 11 -10.69 -5.77 1.06
C ARG A 11 -11.22 -5.11 2.31
N ARG A 12 -11.17 -3.79 2.32
CA ARG A 12 -11.75 -2.97 3.38
C ARG A 12 -12.36 -1.71 2.79
N ARG A 13 -13.36 -1.17 3.46
CA ARG A 13 -13.94 0.12 3.11
C ARG A 13 -13.39 1.19 4.02
N ILE A 14 -12.81 2.25 3.46
CA ILE A 14 -12.31 3.42 4.19
C ILE A 14 -13.11 4.62 3.69
N GLY A 15 -14.01 5.13 4.54
CA GLY A 15 -15.03 6.09 4.09
C GLY A 15 -15.92 5.47 3.00
N GLU A 16 -15.95 6.10 1.82
CA GLU A 16 -16.75 5.60 0.68
C GLU A 16 -15.96 4.75 -0.31
N VAL A 17 -14.64 4.67 -0.16
CA VAL A 17 -13.73 4.01 -1.12
C VAL A 17 -13.39 2.60 -0.66
N SER A 18 -13.45 1.65 -1.60
CA SER A 18 -12.94 0.29 -1.40
C SER A 18 -11.43 0.27 -1.59
N TYR A 19 -10.74 -0.26 -0.60
CA TYR A 19 -9.30 -0.49 -0.60
C TYR A 19 -9.03 -1.99 -0.59
N VAL A 20 -7.97 -2.40 -1.28
CA VAL A 20 -7.46 -3.77 -1.28
C VAL A 20 -6.07 -3.78 -0.65
N LEU A 21 -5.75 -4.87 0.03
CA LEU A 21 -4.41 -5.11 0.54
C LEU A 21 -3.45 -5.20 -0.65
N PHE A 22 -2.45 -4.33 -0.65
CA PHE A 22 -1.44 -4.31 -1.69
C PHE A 22 -0.23 -5.15 -1.29
N LEU A 23 0.27 -4.96 -0.06
CA LEU A 23 1.32 -5.77 0.54
C LEU A 23 1.38 -5.57 2.06
N SER A 24 2.08 -6.48 2.73
CA SER A 24 2.55 -6.31 4.11
C SER A 24 4.08 -6.28 4.09
N ALA A 25 4.68 -5.28 4.72
CA ALA A 25 6.12 -5.10 4.75
C ALA A 25 6.56 -4.29 5.97
N PRO A 26 7.86 -4.30 6.33
CA PRO A 26 8.38 -3.46 7.41
C PRO A 26 8.01 -2.00 7.20
N ARG A 27 7.66 -1.30 8.28
CA ARG A 27 7.16 0.07 8.23
C ARG A 27 7.97 1.01 7.33
N VAL A 28 9.30 0.99 7.45
CA VAL A 28 10.18 1.84 6.63
C VAL A 28 10.04 1.58 5.13
N VAL A 29 9.85 0.32 4.74
CA VAL A 29 9.62 -0.07 3.34
C VAL A 29 8.25 0.43 2.88
N ALA A 30 7.21 0.16 3.67
CA ALA A 30 5.84 0.57 3.34
C ALA A 30 5.68 2.10 3.27
N GLU A 31 6.37 2.87 4.13
CA GLU A 31 6.39 4.34 4.08
C GLU A 31 7.09 4.85 2.81
N GLY A 32 8.18 4.21 2.39
CA GLY A 32 8.84 4.51 1.12
C GLY A 32 7.93 4.26 -0.09
N LEU A 33 7.23 3.12 -0.12
CA LEU A 33 6.28 2.79 -1.17
C LEU A 33 5.06 3.73 -1.17
N LYS A 34 4.55 4.08 0.02
CA LYS A 34 3.50 5.10 0.17
C LYS A 34 3.91 6.42 -0.45
N ALA A 35 5.09 6.94 -0.10
CA ALA A 35 5.57 8.21 -0.64
C ALA A 35 5.67 8.18 -2.17
N ARG A 36 6.15 7.07 -2.75
CA ARG A 36 6.22 6.88 -4.21
C ARG A 36 4.83 6.92 -4.85
N LEU A 37 3.88 6.13 -4.36
CA LEU A 37 2.52 6.07 -4.88
C LEU A 37 1.77 7.41 -4.73
N GLU A 38 1.98 8.13 -3.62
CA GLU A 38 1.36 9.44 -3.38
C GLU A 38 1.87 10.54 -4.33
N VAL A 39 3.13 10.48 -4.79
CA VAL A 39 3.63 11.36 -5.86
C VAL A 39 2.81 11.19 -7.15
N HIS A 40 2.37 9.96 -7.43
CA HIS A 40 1.50 9.61 -8.54
C HIS A 40 0.00 9.80 -8.23
N GLN A 41 -0.36 10.52 -7.17
CA GLN A 41 -1.75 10.80 -6.78
C GLN A 41 -2.56 9.56 -6.38
N ILE A 42 -1.90 8.47 -6.00
CA ILE A 42 -2.57 7.28 -5.47
C ILE A 42 -2.63 7.40 -3.94
N PRO A 43 -3.82 7.54 -3.32
CA PRO A 43 -3.93 7.69 -1.88
C PRO A 43 -3.71 6.35 -1.18
N VAL A 44 -2.68 6.26 -0.34
CA VAL A 44 -2.29 5.02 0.35
C VAL A 44 -2.67 5.07 1.82
N HIS A 45 -3.25 3.99 2.33
CA HIS A 45 -3.51 3.82 3.75
C HIS A 45 -2.55 2.79 4.35
N LEU A 46 -1.84 3.16 5.42
CA LEU A 46 -1.02 2.24 6.21
C LEU A 46 -1.76 1.88 7.49
N GLU A 47 -1.79 0.58 7.79
CA GLU A 47 -2.40 0.06 9.01
C GLU A 47 -1.40 -0.78 9.80
N THR A 48 -1.30 -0.48 11.10
CA THR A 48 -0.61 -1.33 12.06
C THR A 48 -1.53 -2.46 12.52
N PRO A 49 -1.00 -3.65 12.88
CA PRO A 49 -1.81 -4.79 13.32
C PRO A 49 -2.45 -4.61 14.72
N PHE A 50 -2.27 -3.47 15.36
CA PHE A 50 -2.80 -3.14 16.68
C PHE A 50 -3.37 -1.72 16.70
N SER A 51 -4.34 -1.50 17.59
CA SER A 51 -5.02 -0.21 17.81
C SER A 51 -4.57 0.42 19.14
N LEU A 52 -3.93 1.61 19.07
CA LEU A 52 -3.47 2.48 20.19
C LEU A 52 -2.21 1.99 20.96
N PRO A 53 -1.71 2.75 21.95
CA PRO A 53 -0.84 3.93 21.85
C PRO A 53 0.60 3.66 21.35
N GLU A 54 1.04 2.41 21.17
CA GLU A 54 2.38 2.10 20.63
C GLU A 54 2.59 2.62 19.20
N ALA A 55 1.51 2.76 18.42
CA ALA A 55 1.57 3.33 17.07
C ALA A 55 2.04 4.80 17.07
N TYR A 56 1.90 5.49 18.22
CA TYR A 56 2.22 6.90 18.39
C TYR A 56 3.71 7.16 18.71
N MET A 57 4.50 6.12 18.98
CA MET A 57 5.91 6.31 19.37
C MET A 57 6.86 6.38 18.17
N GLY A 58 6.40 6.13 16.94
CA GLY A 58 7.28 6.06 15.77
C GLY A 58 8.35 4.96 15.86
N THR A 59 8.27 4.08 16.87
CA THR A 59 9.26 3.03 17.16
C THR A 59 8.86 1.66 16.67
N TYR A 60 7.62 1.48 16.18
CA TYR A 60 7.19 0.21 15.62
C TYR A 60 7.88 -0.04 14.28
N THR A 61 8.79 -1.02 14.26
CA THR A 61 9.57 -1.44 13.09
C THR A 61 9.03 -2.71 12.43
N GLY A 62 7.97 -3.31 12.97
CA GLY A 62 7.37 -4.50 12.40
C GLY A 62 6.58 -4.21 11.12
N ASP A 63 5.95 -5.26 10.61
CA ASP A 63 5.19 -5.17 9.37
C ASP A 63 3.91 -4.35 9.56
N VAL A 64 3.62 -3.53 8.56
CA VAL A 64 2.37 -2.79 8.40
C VAL A 64 1.72 -3.22 7.10
N SER A 65 0.39 -3.11 7.07
CA SER A 65 -0.39 -3.38 5.86
C SER A 65 -0.51 -2.10 5.04
N LEU A 66 -0.12 -2.17 3.77
CA LEU A 66 -0.28 -1.12 2.79
C LEU A 66 -1.53 -1.40 1.96
N TRP A 67 -2.45 -0.45 1.95
CA TRP A 67 -3.72 -0.54 1.24
C TRP A 67 -3.80 0.53 0.16
N VAL A 68 -4.26 0.13 -1.03
CA VAL A 68 -4.51 1.04 -2.17
C VAL A 68 -5.99 0.97 -2.58
N PRO A 69 -6.56 2.03 -3.19
CA PRO A 69 -7.91 1.97 -3.73
C PRO A 69 -7.98 0.84 -4.75
N GLU A 70 -9.01 0.01 -4.65
CA GLU A 70 -9.19 -1.15 -5.53
C GLU A 70 -9.21 -0.72 -7.01
N ALA A 71 -9.83 0.43 -7.30
CA ALA A 71 -9.87 1.01 -8.64
C ALA A 71 -8.50 1.42 -9.20
N LEU A 72 -7.48 1.61 -8.35
CA LEU A 72 -6.12 2.04 -8.72
C LEU A 72 -5.07 0.95 -8.51
N TYR A 73 -5.48 -0.28 -8.18
CA TYR A 73 -4.55 -1.36 -7.85
C TYR A 73 -3.57 -1.69 -8.98
N HIS A 74 -4.08 -1.77 -10.21
CA HIS A 74 -3.24 -2.06 -11.37
C HIS A 74 -2.25 -0.93 -11.66
N GLU A 75 -2.72 0.32 -11.59
CA GLU A 75 -1.85 1.49 -11.76
C GLU A 75 -0.73 1.52 -10.71
N ALA A 76 -1.07 1.26 -9.43
CA ALA A 76 -0.08 1.16 -8.36
C ALA A 76 0.96 0.05 -8.63
N THR A 77 0.52 -1.09 -9.17
CA THR A 77 1.41 -2.21 -9.55
C THR A 77 2.39 -1.76 -10.64
N LEU A 78 1.88 -1.13 -11.71
CA LEU A 78 2.71 -0.68 -12.84
C LEU A 78 3.74 0.38 -12.44
N ILE A 79 3.39 1.29 -11.54
CA ILE A 79 4.32 2.32 -11.04
C ILE A 79 5.52 1.64 -10.37
N LEU A 80 5.27 0.69 -9.46
CA LEU A 80 6.35 0.03 -8.74
C LEU A 80 7.20 -0.88 -9.64
N GLU A 81 6.59 -1.56 -10.61
CA GLU A 81 7.32 -2.37 -11.57
C GLU A 81 8.25 -1.51 -12.45
N ARG A 82 7.77 -0.36 -12.93
CA ARG A 82 8.55 0.57 -13.75
C ARG A 82 9.74 1.15 -12.99
N ASP A 83 9.53 1.55 -11.74
CA ASP A 83 10.59 2.10 -10.90
C ASP A 83 11.67 1.05 -10.61
N HIS A 84 11.26 -0.21 -10.37
CA HIS A 84 12.22 -1.31 -10.17
C HIS A 84 13.10 -1.55 -11.40
N GLN A 85 12.56 -1.35 -12.60
CA GLN A 85 13.31 -1.45 -13.85
C GLN A 85 14.20 -0.23 -14.11
N GLY A 86 13.84 0.95 -13.60
CA GLY A 86 14.63 2.18 -13.71
C GLY A 86 15.83 2.25 -12.77
N GLU A 87 15.76 1.62 -11.59
CA GLU A 87 16.89 1.52 -10.63
C GLU A 87 17.98 0.51 -11.06
N ALA A 88 17.68 -0.38 -12.02
CA ALA A 88 18.59 -1.44 -12.47
C ALA A 88 19.54 -1.04 -13.62
N SER A 89 19.60 0.25 -14.00
CA SER A 89 20.38 0.75 -15.14
C SER A 89 21.52 1.69 -14.79
#